data_AF-A0AAX2M2B1-F1
#
_entry.id   AF-A0AAX2M2B1-F1
#
_cell.length_a   1.000
_cell.length_b   1.000
_cell.length_c   1.000
_cell.angle_alpha   90.00
_cell.angle_beta   90.00
_cell.angle_gamma   90.00
#
_symmetry.space_group_name_H-M   'P 1'
#
loop_
_entity.id
_entity.type
_entity.pdbx_description
1 polymer ?
#
loop_
_entity_poly.entity_id
_entity_poly.type
_entity_poly.pdbx_seq_one_letter_code
_entity_poly.pdbx_strand_id
1 'polypeptide(L)'
;MAIINFMYFLDLLSLMSEIKKEILIENQHELLKYLSHLGENEKFDSNKCFEALNNIDENYFICIGLINKEEQKEFCKNIFIILKTKWSSFSSCFC
;
A
#
# COMPACT_ATOMS: atom_id res chain seq x y z
N MET A 1 -6.63 -6.91 -15.61
CA MET A 1 -5.51 -5.94 -15.52
C MET A 1 -5.30 -5.45 -14.10
N ALA A 2 -6.34 -5.02 -13.37
CA ALA A 2 -6.24 -4.57 -11.97
C ALA A 2 -5.50 -5.54 -11.04
N ILE A 3 -5.80 -6.84 -11.10
CA ILE A 3 -5.12 -7.86 -10.27
C ILE A 3 -3.62 -7.96 -10.60
N ILE A 4 -3.24 -7.91 -11.88
CA ILE A 4 -1.81 -7.98 -12.30
C ILE A 4 -1.06 -6.76 -11.78
N ASN A 5 -1.66 -5.58 -11.90
CA ASN A 5 -1.07 -4.34 -11.43
C ASN A 5 -1.00 -4.30 -9.90
N PHE A 6 -1.97 -4.86 -9.18
CA PHE A 6 -1.92 -4.95 -7.73
C PHE A 6 -0.85 -5.93 -7.25
N MET A 7 -0.70 -7.09 -7.91
CA MET A 7 0.40 -8.00 -7.60
C MET A 7 1.77 -7.37 -7.87
N TYR A 8 1.90 -6.55 -8.92
CA TYR A 8 3.11 -5.77 -9.18
C TYR A 8 3.35 -4.67 -8.13
N PHE A 9 2.28 -4.06 -7.60
CA PHE A 9 2.37 -3.15 -6.46
C PHE A 9 2.92 -3.87 -5.22
N LEU A 10 2.40 -5.07 -4.91
CA LEU A 10 2.88 -5.88 -3.78
C LEU A 10 4.34 -6.35 -3.97
N ASP A 11 4.75 -6.65 -5.20
CA ASP A 11 6.16 -6.94 -5.54
C ASP A 11 7.09 -5.76 -5.20
N LEU A 12 6.72 -4.55 -5.62
CA LEU A 12 7.50 -3.35 -5.31
C LEU A 12 7.54 -3.09 -3.81
N LEU A 13 6.41 -3.25 -3.13
CA LEU A 13 6.31 -3.01 -1.69
C LEU A 13 7.12 -4.02 -0.88
N SER A 14 7.13 -5.30 -1.32
CA SER A 14 7.95 -6.36 -0.76
C SER A 14 9.45 -6.02 -0.86
N LEU A 15 9.90 -5.61 -2.05
CA LEU A 15 11.30 -5.23 -2.29
C LEU A 15 11.73 -4.02 -1.46
N MET A 16 10.88 -3.00 -1.35
CA MET A 16 11.22 -1.75 -0.65
C MET A 16 11.14 -1.88 0.87
N SER A 17 10.30 -2.77 1.39
CA SER A 17 10.05 -2.90 2.84
C SER A 17 10.73 -4.12 3.45
N GLU A 18 11.45 -4.90 2.65
CA GLU A 18 12.08 -6.18 3.07
C GLU A 18 11.08 -7.19 3.67
N ILE A 19 9.80 -7.09 3.28
CA ILE A 19 8.72 -7.99 3.72
C ILE A 19 8.54 -9.06 2.65
N LYS A 20 8.41 -10.33 3.05
CA LYS A 20 8.10 -11.42 2.11
C LYS A 20 6.79 -11.14 1.37
N LYS A 21 6.80 -11.29 0.05
CA LYS A 21 5.63 -11.04 -0.80
C LYS A 21 4.42 -11.86 -0.35
N GLU A 22 4.63 -13.11 0.08
CA GLU A 22 3.58 -14.02 0.55
C GLU A 22 2.78 -13.41 1.71
N ILE A 23 3.46 -12.76 2.66
CA ILE A 23 2.83 -12.09 3.80
C ILE A 23 1.96 -10.93 3.32
N LEU A 24 2.43 -10.17 2.34
CA LEU A 24 1.64 -9.08 1.75
C LEU A 24 0.44 -9.58 0.96
N ILE A 25 0.56 -10.72 0.27
CA ILE A 25 -0.56 -11.36 -0.45
C ILE A 25 -1.61 -11.87 0.54
N GLU A 26 -1.21 -12.52 1.63
CA GLU A 26 -2.12 -13.02 2.66
C GLU A 26 -2.93 -11.88 3.31
N ASN A 27 -2.32 -10.72 3.48
CA ASN A 27 -2.94 -9.53 4.10
C ASN A 27 -3.43 -8.49 3.07
N GLN A 28 -3.47 -8.84 1.78
CA GLN A 28 -3.67 -7.87 0.70
C GLN A 28 -5.04 -7.18 0.74
N HIS A 29 -6.07 -7.89 1.20
CA HIS A 29 -7.44 -7.37 1.23
C HIS A 29 -7.59 -6.27 2.28
N GLU A 30 -6.92 -6.40 3.43
CA GLU A 30 -6.96 -5.39 4.47
C GLU A 30 -6.18 -4.15 4.01
N LEU A 31 -5.02 -4.32 3.37
CA LEU A 31 -4.30 -3.21 2.75
C LEU A 31 -5.14 -2.49 1.70
N LEU A 32 -5.81 -3.26 0.83
CA LEU A 32 -6.66 -2.69 -0.22
C LEU A 32 -7.83 -1.89 0.35
N LYS A 33 -8.41 -2.33 1.46
CA LYS A 33 -9.50 -1.61 2.14
C LYS A 33 -9.07 -0.21 2.61
N TYR A 34 -7.83 -0.03 3.06
CA TYR A 34 -7.31 1.29 3.41
C TYR A 34 -7.05 2.16 2.17
N LEU A 35 -6.69 1.56 1.03
CA LEU A 35 -6.25 2.30 -0.15
C LEU A 35 -7.34 2.47 -1.23
N SER A 36 -8.46 1.75 -1.16
CA SER A 36 -9.49 1.69 -2.21
C SER A 36 -10.04 3.05 -2.61
N HIS A 37 -10.36 3.90 -1.63
CA HIS A 37 -10.89 5.25 -1.86
C HIS A 37 -9.92 6.17 -2.64
N LEU A 38 -8.63 5.82 -2.74
CA LEU A 38 -7.69 6.57 -3.58
C LEU A 38 -8.01 6.41 -5.07
N GLY A 39 -8.55 5.24 -5.48
CA GLY A 39 -8.87 4.92 -6.87
C GLY A 39 -9.94 5.83 -7.49
N GLU A 40 -10.78 6.46 -6.66
CA GLU A 40 -11.82 7.41 -7.11
C GLU A 40 -11.24 8.65 -7.81
N ASN A 41 -9.94 8.92 -7.65
CA ASN A 41 -9.28 10.09 -8.23
C ASN A 41 -8.45 9.69 -9.47
N GLU A 42 -8.67 10.40 -10.58
CA GLU A 42 -7.89 10.21 -11.80
C GLU A 42 -6.40 10.56 -11.59
N LYS A 43 -6.11 11.52 -10.69
CA LYS A 43 -4.77 11.99 -10.35
C LYS A 43 -4.41 11.63 -8.91
N PHE A 44 -3.12 11.43 -8.66
CA PHE A 44 -2.61 11.16 -7.32
C PHE A 44 -2.86 12.36 -6.40
N ASP A 45 -3.59 12.13 -5.31
CA ASP A 45 -3.81 13.10 -4.24
C ASP A 45 -2.95 12.74 -3.03
N SER A 46 -1.93 13.57 -2.78
CA SER A 46 -1.00 13.34 -1.68
C SER A 46 -1.65 13.45 -0.31
N ASN A 47 -2.68 14.30 -0.15
CA ASN A 47 -3.35 14.49 1.14
C ASN A 47 -4.22 13.27 1.44
N LYS A 48 -5.04 12.82 0.48
CA LYS A 48 -5.83 11.59 0.64
C LYS A 48 -4.95 10.37 0.88
N CYS A 49 -3.83 10.25 0.16
CA CYS A 49 -2.89 9.17 0.39
C CYS A 49 -2.31 9.21 1.81
N PHE A 50 -1.98 10.40 2.32
CA PHE A 50 -1.46 10.53 3.69
C PHE A 50 -2.52 10.17 4.74
N GLU A 51 -3.77 10.62 4.55
CA GLU A 51 -4.90 10.24 5.40
C GLU A 51 -5.14 8.73 5.39
N ALA A 52 -5.14 8.10 4.21
CA ALA A 52 -5.28 6.66 4.05
C ALA A 52 -4.21 5.88 4.84
N LEU A 53 -2.94 6.29 4.73
CA LEU A 53 -1.82 5.64 5.40
C LEU A 53 -1.83 5.83 6.92
N ASN A 54 -2.30 6.97 7.41
CA ASN A 54 -2.44 7.21 8.85
C ASN A 54 -3.61 6.43 9.48
N ASN A 55 -4.57 5.99 8.66
CA ASN A 55 -5.72 5.21 9.10
C ASN A 55 -5.47 3.69 9.07
N ILE A 56 -4.28 3.24 8.67
CA ILE A 56 -3.90 1.83 8.75
C ILE A 56 -3.84 1.42 10.23
N ASP A 57 -4.59 0.37 10.57
CA ASP A 57 -4.67 -0.14 11.94
C ASP A 57 -3.33 -0.74 12.39
N GLU A 58 -2.99 -0.56 13.67
CA GLU A 58 -1.79 -1.15 14.27
C GLU A 58 -1.78 -2.69 14.12
N ASN A 59 -2.94 -3.33 14.15
CA ASN A 59 -3.09 -4.77 13.94
C ASN A 59 -2.64 -5.21 12.55
N TYR A 60 -2.87 -4.40 11.51
CA TYR A 60 -2.38 -4.72 10.16
C TYR A 60 -0.85 -4.81 10.14
N PHE A 61 -0.17 -3.84 10.76
CA PHE A 61 1.29 -3.83 10.84
C PHE A 61 1.83 -5.05 11.58
N ILE A 62 1.19 -5.44 12.69
CA ILE A 62 1.54 -6.65 13.44
C ILE A 62 1.40 -7.90 12.56
N CYS A 63 0.31 -8.02 11.80
CA CYS A 63 0.07 -9.14 10.89
C CYS A 63 1.14 -9.28 9.80
N ILE A 64 1.72 -8.16 9.34
CA ILE A 64 2.80 -8.18 8.35
C ILE A 64 4.21 -8.19 8.97
N GLY A 65 4.30 -8.34 10.29
CA GLY A 65 5.57 -8.47 11.03
C GLY A 65 6.26 -7.15 11.40
N LEU A 66 5.61 -6.01 11.21
CA LEU A 66 6.15 -4.68 11.53
C LEU A 66 5.74 -4.26 12.95
N ILE A 67 6.59 -4.56 13.91
CA ILE A 67 6.32 -4.34 15.34
C ILE A 67 6.79 -2.95 15.79
N ASN A 68 7.82 -2.40 15.16
CA ASN A 68 8.37 -1.10 15.55
C ASN A 68 7.76 0.05 14.73
N LYS A 69 7.62 1.22 15.37
CA LYS A 69 7.00 2.40 14.73
C LYS A 69 7.84 2.99 13.60
N GLU A 70 9.14 2.73 13.55
CA GLU A 70 10.02 3.24 12.51
C GLU A 70 9.83 2.48 11.19
N GLU A 71 9.78 1.15 11.24
CA GLU A 71 9.44 0.27 10.14
C GLU A 71 8.02 0.52 9.62
N GLN A 72 7.05 0.73 10.52
CA GLN A 72 5.68 1.10 10.12
C GLN A 72 5.66 2.41 9.32
N LYS A 73 6.40 3.42 9.78
CA LYS A 73 6.53 4.70 9.06
C LYS A 73 7.24 4.53 7.72
N GLU A 74 8.32 3.75 7.67
CA GLU A 74 9.04 3.51 6.43
C GLU A 74 8.19 2.72 5.43
N PHE A 75 7.41 1.74 5.90
CA PHE A 75 6.43 1.02 5.08
C PHE A 75 5.38 1.96 4.48
N CYS A 76 4.77 2.83 5.28
CA CYS A 76 3.81 3.82 4.78
C CYS A 76 4.45 4.76 3.75
N LYS A 77 5.68 5.21 4.00
CA LYS A 77 6.45 6.03 3.07
C LYS A 77 6.77 5.28 1.77
N ASN A 78 7.07 4.00 1.83
CA ASN A 78 7.28 3.16 0.64
C ASN A 78 6.00 3.08 -0.20
N ILE A 79 4.83 2.86 0.41
CA ILE A 79 3.54 2.92 -0.30
C ILE A 79 3.37 4.29 -0.96
N PHE A 80 3.58 5.37 -0.21
CA PHE A 80 3.44 6.73 -0.74
C PHE A 80 4.35 6.98 -1.96
N ILE A 81 5.62 6.55 -1.90
CA ILE A 81 6.57 6.69 -3.01
C ILE A 81 6.08 5.90 -4.23
N ILE A 82 5.68 4.63 -4.05
CA ILE A 82 5.19 3.79 -5.13
C ILE A 82 3.98 4.44 -5.81
N LEU A 83 2.99 4.86 -5.03
CA LEU A 83 1.77 5.47 -5.56
C LEU A 83 2.04 6.82 -6.22
N LYS A 84 2.89 7.67 -5.64
CA LYS A 84 3.26 8.95 -6.23
C LYS A 84 3.98 8.80 -7.56
N THR A 85 4.88 7.81 -7.67
CA THR A 85 5.71 7.62 -8.87
C THR A 85 4.97 6.88 -9.97
N LYS A 86 4.06 5.95 -9.62
CA LYS A 86 3.43 5.04 -10.58
C LYS A 86 1.90 5.05 -10.51
N TRP A 87 1.30 6.19 -10.14
CA TRP A 87 -0.15 6.33 -9.96
C TRP A 87 -0.96 5.79 -11.14
N SER A 88 -0.61 6.18 -12.37
CA SER A 88 -1.32 5.74 -13.58
C SER A 88 -1.29 4.23 -13.82
N SER A 89 -0.31 3.53 -13.24
CA SER A 89 -0.21 2.07 -13.30
C SER A 89 -1.07 1.39 -12.25
N PHE A 90 -1.33 2.05 -11.11
CA PHE A 90 -1.96 1.44 -9.93
C PHE A 90 -3.35 2.00 -9.60
N SER A 91 -3.76 3.16 -10.11
CA SER A 91 -5.05 3.78 -9.77
C SER A 91 -6.23 2.82 -10.00
N SER A 92 -6.20 2.09 -11.12
CA SER A 92 -7.19 1.06 -11.46
C SER A 92 -7.20 -0.19 -10.56
N CYS A 93 -6.22 -0.34 -9.67
CA CYS A 93 -6.20 -1.41 -8.66
C CYS A 93 -7.08 -1.10 -7.46
N PHE A 94 -7.37 0.18 -7.24
CA PHE A 94 -8.06 0.67 -6.06
C PHE A 94 -9.55 0.97 -6.33
N CYS A 95 -9.99 0.95 -7.59
CA CYS A 95 -11.39 1.05 -8.02
C CYS A 95 -12.14 -0.30 -7.99
#